data_AF-A0A931PM75-F1
#
_entry.id   AF-A0A931PM75-F1
#
_cell.length_a   1.000
_cell.length_b   1.000
_cell.length_c   1.000
_cell.angle_alpha   90.00
_cell.angle_beta   90.00
_cell.angle_gamma   90.00
#
_symmetry.space_group_name_H-M   'P 1'
#
loop_
_entity.id
_entity.type
_entity.pdbx_description
1 polymer ?
#
loop_
_entity_poly.entity_id
_entity_poly.type
_entity_poly.pdbx_seq_one_letter_code
_entity_poly.pdbx_strand_id
1 'polypeptide(L)'
;MTRSLGPALTQALVERFSQRDLAARLGVALPFVTVDADGRPHPMLLSYLEVKAYDARTVGLVMLARSRSARNLAERGTGTLLAVEPESTVYVKLRAVDGPLPVEGGGDYGLGYFLLEVDEVLEDAAADWEAGMRITTPIRYAPAPTLEEPWARATLAALAAPRARA
;
A
#
# COMPACT_ATOMS: atom_id res chain seq x y z
N MET A 1 19.38 5.28 7.65
CA MET A 1 19.00 6.53 8.35
C MET A 1 17.71 7.06 7.74
N THR A 2 16.77 7.50 8.56
CA THR A 2 15.48 7.99 8.07
C THR A 2 15.50 9.50 7.81
N ARG A 3 15.16 9.91 6.59
CA ARG A 3 14.92 11.32 6.22
C ARG A 3 13.46 11.53 5.83
N SER A 4 12.90 12.67 6.21
CA SER A 4 11.56 13.06 5.75
C SER A 4 11.63 13.64 4.34
N LEU A 5 10.73 13.19 3.48
CA LEU A 5 10.48 13.72 2.13
C LEU A 5 9.23 14.63 2.10
N GLY A 6 8.58 14.84 3.24
CA GLY A 6 7.41 15.69 3.40
C GLY A 6 6.06 14.96 3.25
N PRO A 7 4.94 15.72 3.22
CA PRO A 7 3.57 15.18 3.31
C PRO A 7 2.98 14.75 1.96
N ALA A 8 3.83 14.42 0.99
CA ALA A 8 3.38 14.06 -0.36
C ALA A 8 4.32 13.02 -0.97
N LEU A 9 3.76 12.09 -1.74
CA LEU A 9 4.52 11.20 -2.61
C LEU A 9 5.33 12.02 -3.60
N THR A 10 6.60 11.66 -3.76
CA THR A 10 7.39 12.17 -4.88
C THR A 10 6.80 11.68 -6.20
N GLN A 11 7.10 12.35 -7.31
CA GLN A 11 6.63 11.92 -8.63
C GLN A 11 7.00 10.47 -8.94
N ALA A 12 8.19 10.02 -8.51
CA ALA A 12 8.64 8.64 -8.68
C ALA A 12 7.76 7.64 -7.90
N LEU A 13 7.30 8.01 -6.70
CA LEU A 13 6.38 7.18 -5.92
C LEU A 13 4.96 7.18 -6.47
N VAL A 14 4.48 8.32 -6.99
CA VAL A 14 3.19 8.36 -7.72
C VAL A 14 3.22 7.43 -8.91
N GLU A 15 4.27 7.48 -9.74
CA GLU A 15 4.39 6.59 -10.91
C GLU A 15 4.51 5.12 -10.48
N ARG A 16 5.29 4.84 -9.44
CA ARG A 16 5.46 3.49 -8.88
C ARG A 16 4.14 2.88 -8.41
N PHE A 17 3.31 3.65 -7.72
CA PHE A 17 2.01 3.21 -7.23
C PHE A 17 0.86 3.51 -8.21
N SER A 18 1.13 3.94 -9.45
CA SER A 18 0.08 4.31 -10.41
C SER A 18 -0.70 3.14 -11.01
N GLN A 19 -0.16 1.92 -10.87
CA GLN A 19 -0.60 0.69 -11.54
C GLN A 19 -0.42 0.68 -13.08
N ARG A 20 0.31 1.62 -13.68
CA ARG A 20 0.58 1.63 -15.13
C ARG A 20 1.46 0.49 -15.61
N ASP A 21 2.35 0.00 -14.75
CA ASP A 21 3.30 -1.08 -15.05
C ASP A 21 3.20 -2.18 -13.97
N LEU A 22 2.00 -2.75 -13.82
CA LEU A 22 1.74 -3.83 -12.87
C LEU A 22 2.47 -5.13 -13.23
N ALA A 23 2.58 -5.43 -14.52
CA ALA A 23 3.18 -6.68 -15.00
C ALA A 23 4.62 -6.86 -14.48
N ALA A 24 5.42 -5.79 -14.47
CA ALA A 24 6.78 -5.82 -13.94
C ALA A 24 6.87 -6.02 -12.41
N ARG A 25 5.76 -5.81 -11.69
CA ARG A 25 5.68 -5.80 -10.23
C ARG A 25 4.89 -6.95 -9.62
N LEU A 26 4.34 -7.84 -10.45
CA LEU A 26 3.64 -9.03 -9.96
C LEU A 26 4.56 -9.89 -9.09
N GLY A 27 4.02 -10.38 -7.97
CA GLY A 27 4.77 -11.18 -7.01
C GLY A 27 5.62 -10.36 -6.03
N VAL A 28 5.62 -9.02 -6.09
CA VAL A 28 6.28 -8.17 -5.10
C VAL A 28 5.34 -7.88 -3.93
N ALA A 29 5.82 -8.16 -2.71
CA ALA A 29 5.09 -7.88 -1.48
C ALA A 29 5.49 -6.52 -0.88
N LEU A 30 4.49 -5.77 -0.44
CA LEU A 30 4.61 -4.48 0.23
C LEU A 30 4.11 -4.64 1.67
N PRO A 31 4.97 -4.57 2.70
CA PRO A 31 4.51 -4.56 4.07
C PRO A 31 3.59 -3.37 4.34
N PHE A 32 2.44 -3.62 4.94
CA PHE A 32 1.53 -2.59 5.43
C PHE A 32 1.27 -2.80 6.90
N VAL A 33 1.55 -1.79 7.70
CA VAL A 33 1.51 -1.86 9.15
C VAL A 33 0.37 -0.99 9.66
N THR A 34 -0.57 -1.61 10.35
CA THR A 34 -1.62 -0.91 11.11
C THR A 34 -1.27 -0.94 12.59
N VAL A 35 -2.09 -0.34 13.45
CA VAL A 35 -1.90 -0.40 14.91
C VAL A 35 -3.00 -1.28 15.49
N ASP A 36 -2.70 -2.20 16.40
CA ASP A 36 -3.67 -3.09 17.08
C ASP A 36 -4.22 -2.52 18.40
N ALA A 37 -5.27 -3.15 18.95
CA ALA A 37 -5.97 -2.79 20.20
C ALA A 37 -5.07 -2.22 21.31
N ASP A 38 -3.88 -2.80 21.50
CA ASP A 38 -2.93 -2.50 22.58
C ASP A 38 -1.91 -1.41 22.19
N GLY A 39 -2.04 -0.81 21.02
CA GLY A 39 -1.11 0.18 20.48
C GLY A 39 0.11 -0.43 19.79
N ARG A 40 0.12 -1.72 19.48
CA ARG A 40 1.27 -2.39 18.85
C ARG A 40 1.18 -2.40 17.33
N PRO A 41 2.32 -2.42 16.61
CA PRO A 41 2.35 -2.61 15.17
C PRO A 41 1.73 -3.96 14.76
N HIS A 42 0.85 -3.92 13.76
CA HIS A 42 0.20 -5.08 13.18
C HIS A 42 0.49 -5.16 11.66
N PRO A 43 1.52 -5.91 11.25
CA PRO A 43 1.90 -6.03 9.85
C PRO A 43 1.00 -7.00 9.08
N MET A 44 0.76 -6.67 7.82
CA MET A 44 0.28 -7.56 6.77
C MET A 44 1.14 -7.35 5.50
N LEU A 45 1.03 -8.25 4.55
CA LEU A 45 1.61 -8.07 3.22
C LEU A 45 0.49 -7.69 2.24
N LEU A 46 0.73 -6.64 1.47
CA LEU A 46 -0.01 -6.27 0.27
C LEU A 46 0.82 -6.61 -0.96
N SER A 47 0.22 -6.48 -2.13
CA SER A 47 0.88 -6.43 -3.43
C SER A 47 0.60 -5.11 -4.13
N TYR A 48 1.28 -4.88 -5.25
CA TYR A 48 1.01 -3.74 -6.12
C TYR A 48 -0.41 -3.74 -6.73
N LEU A 49 -1.13 -4.87 -6.71
CA LEU A 49 -2.53 -4.93 -7.13
C LEU A 49 -3.44 -4.20 -6.15
N GLU A 50 -3.11 -4.23 -4.86
CA GLU A 50 -3.99 -3.77 -3.77
C GLU A 50 -3.82 -2.27 -3.46
N VAL A 51 -2.81 -1.60 -4.02
CA VAL A 51 -2.49 -0.20 -3.75
C VAL A 51 -2.47 0.60 -5.05
N LYS A 52 -3.07 1.79 -5.04
CA LYS A 52 -2.93 2.76 -6.11
C LYS A 52 -2.78 4.19 -5.58
N ALA A 53 -1.76 4.92 -6.04
CA ALA A 53 -1.72 6.37 -5.89
C ALA A 53 -2.55 7.01 -7.02
N TYR A 54 -3.52 7.85 -6.65
CA TYR A 54 -4.28 8.66 -7.61
C TYR A 54 -3.56 9.96 -7.93
N ASP A 55 -2.89 10.53 -6.93
CA ASP A 55 -2.08 11.73 -7.01
C ASP A 55 -1.01 11.69 -5.90
N ALA A 56 -0.34 12.81 -5.64
CA ALA A 56 0.73 12.90 -4.64
C ALA A 56 0.25 12.73 -3.18
N ARG A 57 -1.04 12.87 -2.90
CA ARG A 57 -1.61 12.78 -1.55
C ARG A 57 -2.71 11.74 -1.40
N THR A 58 -3.32 11.29 -2.48
CA THR A 58 -4.47 10.39 -2.42
C THR A 58 -4.08 8.97 -2.83
N VAL A 59 -4.37 8.00 -1.96
CA VAL A 59 -4.08 6.57 -2.17
C VAL A 59 -5.34 5.74 -1.97
N GLY A 60 -5.60 4.82 -2.90
CA GLY A 60 -6.60 3.77 -2.76
C GLY A 60 -5.95 2.48 -2.27
N LEU A 61 -6.63 1.78 -1.38
CA LEU A 61 -6.20 0.50 -0.84
C LEU A 61 -7.37 -0.49 -0.86
N VAL A 62 -7.16 -1.69 -1.41
CA VAL A 62 -8.10 -2.80 -1.31
C VAL A 62 -7.48 -3.90 -0.47
N MET A 63 -8.22 -4.41 0.51
CA MET A 63 -7.80 -5.56 1.31
C MET A 63 -9.01 -6.36 1.78
N LEU A 64 -8.80 -7.49 2.45
CA LEU A 64 -9.87 -8.23 3.10
C LEU A 64 -10.57 -7.36 4.16
N ALA A 65 -11.82 -7.01 3.92
CA ALA A 65 -12.62 -6.07 4.70
C ALA A 65 -12.78 -6.48 6.18
N ARG A 66 -12.73 -7.79 6.45
CA ARG A 66 -12.88 -8.37 7.80
C ARG A 66 -11.55 -8.79 8.44
N SER A 67 -10.42 -8.43 7.82
CA SER A 67 -9.10 -8.70 8.41
C SER A 67 -8.86 -7.84 9.66
N ARG A 68 -7.91 -8.28 10.50
CA ARG A 68 -7.44 -7.48 11.64
C ARG A 68 -6.89 -6.13 11.20
N SER A 69 -6.12 -6.09 10.10
CA SER A 69 -5.60 -4.84 9.54
C SER A 69 -6.71 -3.90 9.06
N ALA A 70 -7.75 -4.41 8.38
CA ALA A 70 -8.88 -3.59 7.95
C ALA A 70 -9.61 -2.99 9.16
N ARG A 71 -9.86 -3.80 10.20
CA ARG A 71 -10.46 -3.33 11.45
C ARG A 71 -9.60 -2.27 12.14
N ASN A 72 -8.30 -2.53 12.28
CA ASN A 72 -7.35 -1.61 12.87
C ASN A 72 -7.32 -0.27 12.12
N LEU A 73 -7.29 -0.31 10.78
CA LEU A 73 -7.27 0.89 9.95
C LEU A 73 -8.58 1.68 10.06
N ALA A 74 -9.73 1.01 10.10
CA ALA A 74 -11.03 1.66 10.27
C ALA A 74 -11.20 2.30 11.67
N GLU A 75 -10.75 1.62 12.73
CA GLU A 75 -10.92 2.07 14.11
C GLU A 75 -9.87 3.11 14.53
N ARG A 76 -8.65 3.07 13.98
CA ARG A 76 -7.54 3.98 14.36
C ARG A 76 -7.16 5.00 13.32
N GLY A 77 -7.58 4.81 12.08
CA GLY A 77 -7.39 5.78 11.02
C GLY A 77 -5.95 5.93 10.53
N THR A 78 -5.01 5.07 10.90
CA THR A 78 -3.59 5.20 10.50
C THR A 78 -2.99 3.88 10.01
N GLY A 79 -2.17 3.96 8.96
CA GLY A 79 -1.35 2.86 8.48
C GLY A 79 0.00 3.34 7.94
N THR A 80 0.97 2.44 7.85
CA THR A 80 2.27 2.71 7.20
C THR A 80 2.49 1.69 6.09
N LEU A 81 2.62 2.14 4.84
CA LEU A 81 3.04 1.31 3.71
C LEU A 81 4.56 1.37 3.57
N LEU A 82 5.19 0.22 3.39
CA LEU A 82 6.62 0.12 3.14
C LEU A 82 6.86 -0.37 1.71
N ALA A 83 7.69 0.34 0.95
CA ALA A 83 8.26 -0.15 -0.29
C ALA A 83 9.77 -0.29 -0.08
N VAL A 84 10.23 -1.54 0.00
CA VAL A 84 11.63 -1.91 0.27
C VAL A 84 12.19 -2.53 -1.01
N GLU A 85 12.86 -1.72 -1.83
CA GLU A 85 13.22 -2.10 -3.20
C GLU A 85 14.63 -1.62 -3.55
N PRO A 86 15.27 -2.18 -4.61
CA PRO A 86 16.65 -1.86 -4.95
C PRO A 86 16.92 -0.39 -5.26
N GLU A 87 15.93 0.32 -5.79
CA GLU A 87 16.03 1.73 -6.15
C GLU A 87 15.72 2.66 -4.96
N SER A 88 14.95 2.20 -3.96
CA SER A 88 14.57 3.01 -2.80
C SER A 88 13.91 2.18 -1.70
N THR A 89 14.18 2.54 -0.45
CA THR A 89 13.40 2.09 0.71
C THR A 89 12.62 3.26 1.28
N VAL A 90 11.29 3.20 1.25
CA VAL A 90 10.42 4.29 1.72
C VAL A 90 9.31 3.79 2.64
N TYR A 91 8.90 4.64 3.57
CA TYR A 91 7.76 4.43 4.47
C TYR A 91 6.75 5.56 4.23
N VAL A 92 5.54 5.21 3.79
CA VAL A 92 4.46 6.15 3.55
C VAL A 92 3.47 6.05 4.71
N LYS A 93 3.43 7.09 5.54
CA LYS A 93 2.45 7.27 6.60
C LYS A 93 1.14 7.72 5.96
N LEU A 94 0.08 6.97 6.24
CA LEU A 94 -1.22 7.11 5.62
C LEU A 94 -2.28 7.28 6.69
N ARG A 95 -3.21 8.19 6.44
CA ARG A 95 -4.42 8.41 7.23
C ARG A 95 -5.64 7.90 6.48
N ALA A 96 -6.52 7.17 7.15
CA ALA A 96 -7.80 6.78 6.56
C ALA A 96 -8.70 8.00 6.40
N VAL A 97 -9.24 8.16 5.19
CA VAL A 97 -10.25 9.16 4.85
C VAL A 97 -11.63 8.51 4.86
N ASP A 98 -11.75 7.32 4.26
CA ASP A 98 -12.97 6.52 4.29
C ASP A 98 -12.68 5.02 4.10
N GLY A 99 -13.68 4.19 4.39
CA GLY A 99 -13.65 2.74 4.23
C GLY A 99 -13.85 1.96 5.54
N PRO A 100 -13.99 0.62 5.45
CA PRO A 100 -14.01 -0.16 4.23
C PRO A 100 -15.33 0.05 3.46
N LEU A 101 -15.23 0.39 2.17
CA LEU A 101 -16.34 0.44 1.22
C LEU A 101 -16.46 -0.90 0.49
N PRO A 102 -17.68 -1.33 0.12
CA PRO A 102 -17.84 -2.55 -0.67
C PRO A 102 -17.10 -2.45 -2.02
N VAL A 103 -16.61 -3.61 -2.46
CA VAL A 103 -16.00 -3.82 -3.78
C VAL A 103 -16.95 -4.67 -4.62
N GLU A 104 -17.39 -4.12 -5.74
CA GLU A 104 -18.21 -4.84 -6.72
C GLU A 104 -17.43 -6.05 -7.27
N GLY A 105 -18.07 -7.22 -7.34
CA GLY A 105 -17.40 -8.48 -7.69
C GLY A 105 -16.40 -8.99 -6.64
N GLY A 106 -16.24 -8.30 -5.51
CA GLY A 106 -15.31 -8.65 -4.44
C GLY A 106 -15.93 -9.39 -3.26
N GLY A 107 -17.26 -9.62 -3.26
CA GLY A 107 -18.01 -10.19 -2.15
C GLY A 107 -17.53 -11.58 -1.72
N ASP A 108 -17.36 -12.51 -2.67
CA ASP A 108 -16.91 -13.89 -2.41
C ASP A 108 -15.48 -13.95 -1.85
N TYR A 109 -14.69 -12.90 -2.11
CA TYR A 109 -13.32 -12.73 -1.63
C TYR A 109 -13.24 -11.86 -0.37
N GLY A 110 -14.37 -11.30 0.07
CA GLY A 110 -14.43 -10.40 1.23
C GLY A 110 -13.63 -9.11 1.06
N LEU A 111 -13.53 -8.56 -0.16
CA LEU A 111 -12.75 -7.34 -0.44
C LEU A 111 -13.45 -6.08 0.07
N GLY A 112 -12.65 -5.16 0.60
CA GLY A 112 -13.07 -3.82 1.02
C GLY A 112 -12.07 -2.77 0.56
N TYR A 113 -12.58 -1.60 0.21
CA TYR A 113 -11.80 -0.46 -0.28
C TYR A 113 -11.65 0.62 0.78
N PHE A 114 -10.46 1.17 0.90
CA PHE A 114 -10.15 2.34 1.72
C PHE A 114 -9.63 3.47 0.83
N LEU A 115 -10.12 4.68 1.12
CA LEU A 115 -9.51 5.91 0.63
C LEU A 115 -8.58 6.44 1.72
N LEU A 116 -7.34 6.70 1.35
CA LEU A 116 -6.28 7.14 2.25
C LEU A 116 -5.67 8.45 1.77
N GLU A 117 -5.18 9.23 2.71
CA GLU A 117 -4.37 10.42 2.48
C GLU A 117 -2.94 10.20 2.99
N VAL A 118 -1.96 10.72 2.27
CA VAL A 118 -0.55 10.72 2.66
C VAL A 118 -0.33 11.79 3.73
N ASP A 119 0.20 11.36 4.87
CA ASP A 119 0.54 12.22 6.00
C ASP A 119 2.03 12.60 5.96
N GLU A 120 2.89 11.60 5.76
CA GLU A 120 4.34 11.79 5.66
C GLU A 120 4.99 10.69 4.82
N VAL A 121 5.99 11.05 4.04
CA VAL A 121 6.87 10.11 3.36
C VAL A 121 8.24 10.17 3.99
N LEU A 122 8.74 9.02 4.40
CA LEU A 122 10.06 8.84 4.94
C LEU A 122 10.88 7.99 3.96
N GLU A 123 12.15 8.33 3.76
CA GLU A 123 13.09 7.46 3.07
C GLU A 123 14.12 6.93 4.06
N ASP A 124 14.38 5.62 3.98
CA ASP A 124 15.50 5.00 4.66
C ASP A 124 16.68 4.91 3.70
N ALA A 125 17.64 5.82 3.89
CA ALA A 125 18.84 5.93 3.10
C ALA A 125 20.05 5.39 3.88
N ALA A 126 20.95 4.70 3.20
CA ALA A 126 22.21 4.26 3.78
C ALA A 126 23.00 5.48 4.31
N ALA A 127 23.52 5.38 5.53
CA ALA A 127 24.48 6.31 6.09
C ALA A 127 25.84 6.17 5.41
N ASP A 128 26.71 7.17 5.55
CA ASP A 128 28.06 7.13 4.98
C ASP A 128 28.86 5.91 5.46
N TRP A 129 28.73 5.54 6.73
CA TRP A 129 29.41 4.37 7.31
C TRP A 129 28.84 3.04 6.84
N GLU A 130 27.63 3.04 6.26
CA GLU A 130 27.02 1.86 5.64
C GLU A 130 27.63 1.58 4.24
N ALA A 131 28.61 2.38 3.79
CA ALA A 131 29.44 2.12 2.63
C ALA A 131 28.66 1.77 1.34
N GLY A 132 27.50 2.40 1.14
CA GLY A 132 26.65 2.16 -0.03
C GLY A 132 25.88 0.84 0.00
N MET A 133 25.72 0.21 1.17
CA MET A 133 24.80 -0.91 1.36
C MET A 133 23.43 -0.56 0.80
N ARG A 134 22.86 -1.49 0.04
CA ARG A 134 21.57 -1.31 -0.61
C ARG A 134 20.79 -2.61 -0.63
N ILE A 135 19.47 -2.46 -0.65
CA ILE A 135 18.56 -3.56 -0.99
C ILE A 135 18.89 -3.99 -2.43
N THR A 136 18.93 -5.29 -2.66
CA THR A 136 19.24 -5.87 -3.99
C THR A 136 18.03 -6.53 -4.62
N THR A 137 17.05 -6.95 -3.82
CA THR A 137 15.80 -7.54 -4.26
C THR A 137 14.67 -7.18 -3.31
N PRO A 138 13.43 -6.97 -3.81
CA PRO A 138 12.28 -6.78 -2.95
C PRO A 138 11.83 -8.09 -2.28
N ILE A 139 10.91 -8.00 -1.32
CA ILE A 139 10.20 -9.16 -0.79
C ILE A 139 9.30 -9.72 -1.90
N ARG A 140 9.35 -11.04 -2.12
CA ARG A 140 8.57 -11.70 -3.17
C ARG A 140 7.73 -12.85 -2.63
N TYR A 141 6.56 -13.04 -3.23
CA TYR A 141 5.74 -14.23 -3.09
C TYR A 141 5.68 -15.00 -4.42
N ALA A 142 5.57 -16.32 -4.32
CA ALA A 142 5.44 -17.21 -5.47
C ALA A 142 4.39 -18.30 -5.18
N PRO A 143 3.56 -18.70 -6.16
CA PRO A 143 3.49 -18.14 -7.51
C PRO A 143 2.97 -16.69 -7.52
N ALA A 144 3.40 -15.90 -8.50
CA ALA A 144 2.83 -14.58 -8.73
C ALA A 144 1.39 -14.72 -9.27
N PRO A 145 0.48 -13.80 -8.93
CA PRO A 145 -0.90 -13.87 -9.41
C PRO A 145 -0.97 -13.41 -10.85
N THR A 146 -1.97 -13.89 -11.59
CA THR A 146 -2.27 -13.35 -12.92
C THR A 146 -3.23 -12.16 -12.80
N LEU A 147 -3.23 -11.28 -13.80
CA LEU A 147 -4.21 -10.19 -13.88
C LEU A 147 -5.62 -10.70 -14.25
N GLU A 148 -5.74 -11.98 -14.60
CA GLU A 148 -6.99 -12.61 -15.03
C GLU A 148 -7.78 -13.20 -13.85
N GLU A 149 -7.15 -13.34 -12.67
CA GLU A 149 -7.82 -13.80 -11.47
C GLU A 149 -9.06 -12.93 -11.17
N PRO A 150 -10.23 -13.50 -10.84
CA PRO A 150 -11.42 -12.70 -10.61
C PRO A 150 -11.27 -11.69 -9.47
N TRP A 151 -10.59 -12.08 -8.38
CA TRP A 151 -10.28 -11.17 -7.28
C TRP A 151 -9.34 -10.03 -7.70
N ALA A 152 -8.37 -10.30 -8.58
CA ALA A 152 -7.45 -9.27 -9.08
C ALA A 152 -8.21 -8.25 -9.95
N ARG A 153 -9.11 -8.73 -10.84
CA ARG A 153 -9.97 -7.85 -11.64
C ARG A 153 -10.89 -6.98 -10.78
N ALA A 154 -11.52 -7.56 -9.76
CA ALA A 154 -12.36 -6.81 -8.82
C ALA A 154 -11.57 -5.76 -8.04
N THR A 155 -10.37 -6.10 -7.57
CA THR A 155 -9.45 -5.19 -6.90
C THR A 155 -9.05 -4.01 -7.80
N LEU A 156 -8.62 -4.28 -9.04
CA LEU A 156 -8.22 -3.23 -9.99
C LEU A 156 -9.38 -2.33 -10.39
N ALA A 157 -10.58 -2.90 -10.59
CA ALA A 157 -11.79 -2.13 -10.87
C ALA A 157 -12.13 -1.19 -9.70
N ALA A 158 -12.03 -1.67 -8.46
CA ALA A 158 -12.27 -0.86 -7.26
C ALA A 158 -11.27 0.30 -7.09
N LEU A 159 -10.06 0.15 -7.62
CA LEU A 159 -9.00 1.16 -7.61
C LEU A 159 -9.01 2.05 -8.87
N ALA A 160 -9.94 1.88 -9.81
CA ALA A 160 -9.96 2.66 -11.05
C ALA A 160 -10.05 4.17 -10.78
N ALA A 161 -10.90 4.58 -9.84
CA ALA A 161 -11.10 5.97 -9.40
C ALA A 161 -11.19 6.06 -7.87
N PRO A 162 -10.88 7.22 -7.26
CA PRO A 162 -11.07 7.43 -5.83
C PRO A 162 -12.58 7.40 -5.48
N ARG A 163 -12.92 6.82 -4.33
CA ARG A 163 -14.31 6.71 -3.85
C ARG A 163 -14.40 7.10 -2.38
N ALA A 164 -15.44 7.85 -2.02
CA ALA A 164 -15.81 8.16 -0.66
C ALA A 164 -17.34 8.11 -0.52
N ARG A 165 -17.85 7.84 0.68
CA ARG A 165 -19.25 8.05 1.04
C ARG A 165 -19.56 9.54 0.95
N ALA A 166 -20.77 9.83 0.44
CA ALA A 166 -21.31 11.18 0.34
C ALA A 166 -21.56 11.79 1.73
#